data_AF-A0A966IPY0-F1
#
_entry.id   AF-A0A966IPY0-F1
#
_cell.length_a   1.000
_cell.length_b   1.000
_cell.length_c   1.000
_cell.angle_alpha   90.00
_cell.angle_beta   90.00
_cell.angle_gamma   90.00
#
_symmetry.space_group_name_H-M   'P 1'
#
loop_
_entity.id
_entity.type
_entity.pdbx_description
1 polymer ?
#
loop_
_entity_poly.entity_id
_entity_poly.type
_entity_poly.pdbx_seq_one_letter_code
_entity_poly.pdbx_strand_id
1 'polypeptide(L)'
;RAAGNSAGAGARLALLNQAARREIEAVVRQIEKIETAVEPSFQDHFVKAMAIPHKSDPYANLAAAVDLPERILTDEDAPALAGGRRRGGRRR
;
A
#
# COMPACT_ATOMS: atom_id res chain seq x y z
N ARG A 1 12.15 11.53 1.60
CA ARG A 1 12.69 12.33 0.47
C ARG A 1 11.94 11.90 -0.78
N ALA A 2 11.45 12.85 -1.58
CA ALA A 2 10.84 12.54 -2.87
C ALA A 2 11.93 12.36 -3.93
N ALA A 3 11.80 11.33 -4.78
CA ALA A 3 12.79 11.00 -5.80
C ALA A 3 12.64 11.81 -7.11
N GLY A 4 11.65 12.71 -7.20
CA GLY A 4 11.34 13.43 -8.44
C GLY A 4 10.86 12.48 -9.54
N ASN A 5 11.20 12.77 -10.80
CA ASN A 5 10.87 11.88 -11.93
C ASN A 5 11.86 10.69 -12.00
N SER A 6 11.62 9.69 -11.17
CA SER A 6 12.43 8.47 -11.14
C SER A 6 12.43 7.71 -12.46
N ALA A 7 11.32 7.74 -13.21
CA ALA A 7 11.23 7.06 -14.50
C ALA A 7 12.21 7.67 -15.53
N GLY A 8 12.26 9.00 -15.62
CA GLY A 8 13.21 9.71 -16.49
C GLY A 8 14.66 9.50 -16.05
N ALA A 9 14.92 9.52 -14.74
CA ALA A 9 16.26 9.24 -14.20
C ALA A 9 16.72 7.82 -14.54
N GLY A 10 15.83 6.83 -14.38
CA GLY A 10 16.09 5.43 -14.74
C GLY A 10 16.33 5.24 -16.24
N ALA A 11 15.55 5.90 -17.08
CA ALA A 11 15.73 5.85 -18.54
C ALA A 11 17.11 6.40 -18.97
N ARG A 12 17.52 7.53 -18.40
CA ARG A 12 18.86 8.10 -18.65
C ARG A 12 19.98 7.18 -18.16
N LEU A 13 19.81 6.55 -17.00
CA LEU A 13 20.77 5.57 -16.48
C LEU A 13 20.91 4.36 -17.42
N ALA A 14 19.79 3.80 -17.88
CA ALA A 14 19.79 2.67 -18.80
C ALA A 14 20.38 3.02 -20.19
N LEU A 15 20.25 4.28 -20.62
CA LEU A 15 20.82 4.75 -21.88
C LEU A 15 22.35 4.90 -21.81
N LEU A 16 22.86 5.44 -20.70
CA LEU A 16 24.28 5.78 -20.54
C LEU A 16 25.12 4.63 -19.97
N ASN A 17 24.50 3.61 -19.37
CA ASN A 17 25.19 2.48 -18.75
C ASN A 17 24.54 1.14 -19.12
N GLN A 18 25.27 0.34 -19.91
CA GLN A 18 24.83 -0.98 -20.34
C GLN A 18 24.71 -2.00 -19.20
N ALA A 19 25.57 -1.92 -18.17
CA ALA A 19 25.48 -2.81 -17.02
C ALA A 19 24.22 -2.53 -16.20
N ALA A 20 23.92 -1.24 -15.96
CA ALA A 20 22.69 -0.83 -15.28
C ALA A 20 21.44 -1.24 -16.06
N ARG A 21 21.46 -1.18 -17.40
CA ARG A 21 20.37 -1.70 -18.22
C ARG A 21 20.13 -3.19 -18.00
N ARG A 22 21.18 -4.01 -17.98
CA ARG A 22 21.08 -5.46 -17.72
C ARG A 22 20.55 -5.75 -16.31
N GLU A 23 20.95 -4.95 -15.33
CA GLU A 23 20.44 -5.02 -13.96
C GLU A 23 18.94 -4.74 -13.91
N ILE A 24 18.48 -3.66 -14.55
CA ILE A 24 17.05 -3.33 -14.66
C ILE A 24 16.27 -4.48 -15.31
N GLU A 25 16.79 -5.05 -16.40
CA GLU A 25 16.17 -6.20 -17.08
C GLU A 25 16.07 -7.43 -16.17
N ALA A 26 17.07 -7.67 -15.31
CA ALA A 26 17.02 -8.75 -14.32
C ALA A 26 15.98 -8.49 -13.22
N VAL A 27 15.93 -7.26 -12.70
CA VAL A 27 14.96 -6.85 -11.66
C VAL A 27 13.53 -6.96 -12.18
N VAL A 28 13.25 -6.54 -13.42
CA VAL A 28 11.90 -6.60 -14.01
C VAL A 28 11.34 -8.03 -13.98
N ARG A 29 12.19 -9.05 -14.15
CA ARG A 29 11.77 -10.46 -14.11
C ARG A 29 11.39 -10.95 -12.71
N GLN A 30 11.78 -10.23 -11.67
CA GLN A 30 11.48 -10.55 -10.28
C GLN A 30 10.25 -9.79 -9.77
N ILE A 31 9.68 -8.88 -10.57
CA ILE A 31 8.49 -8.11 -10.18
C ILE A 31 7.28 -9.04 -10.14
N GLU A 32 6.68 -9.16 -8.97
CA GLU A 32 5.34 -9.73 -8.83
C GLU A 32 4.29 -8.66 -9.10
N LYS A 33 3.44 -8.90 -10.11
CA LYS A 33 2.35 -7.98 -10.45
C LYS A 33 1.10 -8.36 -9.67
N ILE A 34 0.71 -7.51 -8.73
CA ILE A 34 -0.59 -7.62 -8.05
C ILE A 34 -1.63 -6.85 -8.86
N GLU A 35 -2.63 -7.55 -9.37
CA GLU A 35 -3.74 -6.94 -10.10
C GLU A 35 -4.82 -6.48 -9.11
N THR A 36 -4.88 -5.17 -8.88
CA THR A 36 -5.80 -4.56 -7.90
C THR A 36 -7.29 -4.82 -8.20
N ALA A 37 -7.63 -5.10 -9.47
CA ALA A 37 -8.99 -5.41 -9.88
C ALA A 37 -9.50 -6.78 -9.37
N VAL A 38 -8.59 -7.74 -9.16
CA VAL A 38 -8.92 -9.11 -8.72
C VAL A 38 -8.46 -9.40 -7.29
N GLU A 39 -7.63 -8.54 -6.70
CA GLU A 39 -7.17 -8.66 -5.32
C GLU A 39 -8.34 -8.50 -4.34
N PRO A 40 -8.76 -9.57 -3.62
CA PRO A 40 -9.97 -9.52 -2.79
C PRO A 40 -9.94 -8.46 -1.68
N SER A 41 -8.75 -8.17 -1.15
CA SER A 41 -8.57 -7.19 -0.08
C SER A 41 -8.51 -5.74 -0.58
N PHE A 42 -8.26 -5.52 -1.86
CA PHE A 42 -8.01 -4.17 -2.40
C PHE A 42 -9.24 -3.28 -2.31
N GLN A 43 -10.43 -3.82 -2.57
CA GLN A 43 -11.68 -3.05 -2.50
C GLN A 43 -11.93 -2.53 -1.08
N ASP A 44 -11.76 -3.37 -0.06
CA ASP A 44 -11.93 -2.96 1.34
C ASP A 44 -10.93 -1.86 1.72
N HIS A 45 -9.64 -2.05 1.39
CA HIS A 45 -8.62 -1.03 1.63
C HIS A 45 -8.92 0.29 0.90
N PHE A 46 -9.31 0.22 -0.37
CA PHE A 46 -9.62 1.40 -1.17
C PHE A 46 -10.81 2.17 -0.62
N VAL A 47 -11.92 1.49 -0.31
CA VAL A 47 -13.11 2.12 0.26
C VAL A 47 -12.82 2.77 1.61
N LYS A 48 -12.06 2.12 2.48
CA LYS A 48 -11.67 2.69 3.77
C LYS A 48 -10.75 3.92 3.60
N ALA A 49 -9.87 3.93 2.61
CA ALA A 49 -8.96 5.04 2.33
C ALA A 49 -9.62 6.23 1.60
N MET A 50 -10.84 6.09 1.06
CA MET A 50 -11.56 7.21 0.42
C MET A 50 -12.12 8.23 1.42
N ALA A 51 -12.37 7.82 2.68
CA ALA A 51 -12.77 8.77 3.72
C ALA A 51 -11.59 9.66 4.10
N ILE A 52 -11.84 10.91 4.49
CA ILE A 52 -10.79 11.85 4.90
C ILE A 52 -10.79 11.94 6.44
N PRO A 53 -9.68 11.64 7.14
CA PRO A 53 -8.40 11.17 6.59
C PRO A 53 -8.38 9.67 6.23
N HIS A 54 -9.25 8.87 6.85
CA HIS A 54 -9.50 7.45 6.57
C HIS A 54 -10.72 6.97 7.37
N LYS A 55 -11.38 5.87 6.97
CA LYS A 55 -12.60 5.36 7.63
C LYS A 55 -12.36 4.82 9.05
N SER A 56 -11.34 3.99 9.27
CA SER A 56 -11.00 3.41 10.59
C SER A 56 -9.62 3.74 11.20
N ASP A 57 -8.58 3.97 10.40
CA ASP A 57 -7.24 4.33 10.89
C ASP A 57 -7.26 5.64 11.71
N PRO A 58 -6.71 5.65 12.95
CA PRO A 58 -6.75 6.80 13.87
C PRO A 58 -5.94 8.01 13.42
N TYR A 59 -4.97 7.88 12.52
CA TYR A 59 -4.10 8.99 12.06
C TYR A 59 -3.52 9.81 13.24
N ALA A 60 -2.91 9.14 14.22
CA ALA A 60 -2.50 9.75 15.50
C ALA A 60 -1.66 11.03 15.35
N ASN A 61 -0.74 11.08 14.37
CA ASN A 61 0.07 12.27 14.11
C ASN A 61 -0.76 13.46 13.60
N LEU A 62 -1.81 13.20 12.81
CA LEU A 62 -2.72 14.24 12.34
C LEU A 62 -3.65 14.69 13.46
N ALA A 63 -4.19 13.76 14.24
CA ALA A 63 -5.05 14.05 15.39
C ALA A 63 -4.33 14.89 16.47
N ALA A 64 -3.01 14.76 16.60
CA ALA A 64 -2.21 15.59 17.49
C ALA A 64 -2.03 17.03 16.97
N ALA A 65 -2.22 17.27 15.66
CA ALA A 65 -2.02 18.56 15.01
C ALA A 65 -3.33 19.32 14.76
N VAL A 66 -4.45 18.61 14.57
CA VAL A 66 -5.76 19.19 14.27
C VAL A 66 -6.87 18.42 14.97
N ASP A 67 -7.95 19.12 15.34
CA ASP A 67 -9.17 18.49 15.82
C ASP A 67 -9.88 17.77 14.68
N LEU A 68 -9.95 16.43 14.78
CA LEU A 68 -10.63 15.59 13.80
C LEU A 68 -12.12 15.43 14.16
N PRO A 69 -13.02 15.34 13.16
CA PRO A 69 -14.42 15.06 13.40
C PRO A 69 -14.62 13.68 14.02
N GLU A 70 -15.71 13.53 14.75
CA GLU A 70 -16.12 12.25 15.32
C GLU A 70 -16.33 11.19 14.22
N ARG A 71 -15.91 9.96 14.51
CA ARG A 71 -15.94 8.85 13.55
C ARG A 71 -17.12 7.95 13.84
N ILE A 72 -17.86 7.60 12.80
CA ILE A 72 -18.88 6.56 12.88
C ILE A 72 -18.23 5.25 12.43
N LEU A 73 -18.00 4.34 13.38
CA LEU A 73 -17.41 3.03 13.14
C LEU A 73 -18.49 1.94 13.20
N THR A 74 -18.45 0.98 12.28
CA THR A 74 -19.20 -0.28 12.38
C THR A 74 -18.31 -1.42 12.85
N ASP A 75 -18.89 -2.57 13.20
CA ASP A 75 -18.13 -3.77 13.62
C ASP A 75 -17.16 -4.26 12.53
N GLU A 76 -17.39 -3.91 11.27
CA GLU A 76 -16.54 -4.25 10.11
C GLU A 76 -15.34 -3.29 9.93
N ASP A 77 -15.32 -2.18 10.67
CA ASP A 77 -14.31 -1.12 10.56
C ASP A 77 -13.09 -1.38 11.45
N ALA A 78 -12.88 -2.61 11.92
CA ALA A 78 -11.68 -2.98 12.66
C ALA A 78 -10.41 -2.61 11.86
N PRO A 79 -9.36 -2.05 12.51
CA PRO A 79 -8.15 -1.64 11.83
C PRO A 79 -7.52 -2.82 11.08
N ALA A 80 -7.21 -2.64 9.80
CA ALA A 80 -6.64 -3.68 8.93
C ALA A 80 -5.34 -4.30 9.48
N LEU A 81 -4.62 -3.57 10.34
CA LEU A 81 -3.39 -4.01 11.01
C LEU A 81 -3.61 -5.07 12.10
N ALA A 82 -4.86 -5.37 12.49
CA ALA A 82 -5.19 -6.44 13.44
C ALA A 82 -5.43 -7.81 12.78
N GLY A 83 -5.20 -7.93 11.47
CA GLY A 83 -5.28 -9.19 10.70
C GLY A 83 -4.10 -10.14 10.91
N GLY A 84 -3.55 -10.23 12.11
CA GLY A 84 -2.57 -11.25 12.46
C GLY A 84 -3.23 -12.64 12.38
N ARG A 85 -2.81 -13.44 11.38
CA ARG A 85 -3.01 -14.90 11.23
C ARG A 85 -4.04 -15.50 12.20
N ARG A 86 -5.27 -15.74 11.74
CA ARG A 86 -6.18 -16.72 12.36
C ARG A 86 -5.56 -18.12 12.22
N ARG A 87 -4.66 -18.45 13.16
CA ARG A 87 -4.08 -19.78 13.34
C ARG A 87 -5.00 -20.53 14.31
N GLY A 88 -5.76 -21.50 13.81
CA GLY A 88 -6.56 -22.44 14.60
C GLY A 88 -7.94 -22.68 13.97
N GLY A 89 -8.39 -23.90 13.70
CA GLY A 89 -7.91 -25.18 14.17
C GLY A 89 -8.41 -26.34 13.32
N ARG A 90 -7.55 -27.35 13.25
CA ARG A 90 -7.86 -28.74 12.91
C ARG A 90 -9.11 -29.20 13.68
N ARG A 91 -10.18 -29.56 12.98
CA ARG A 91 -11.20 -30.50 13.48
C ARG A 91 -11.73 -31.36 12.34
N ARG A 92 -11.29 -32.63 12.41
CA ARG A 92 -11.87 -33.88 11.88
C ARG A 92 -12.10 -33.99 10.38
#